data_AF-A0A1I0C330-F1
#
_entry.id   AF-A0A1I0C330-F1
#
_cell.length_a   1.000
_cell.length_b   1.000
_cell.length_c   1.000
_cell.angle_alpha   90.00
_cell.angle_beta   90.00
_cell.angle_gamma   90.00
#
_symmetry.space_group_name_H-M   'P 1'
#
loop_
_entity.id
_entity.type
_entity.pdbx_description
1 polymer ?
#
loop_
_entity_poly.entity_id
_entity_poly.type
_entity_poly.pdbx_seq_one_letter_code
_entity_poly.pdbx_strand_id
1 'polypeptide(L)'
;MILSGLFITLGIGSSFSTIPIITVIFVPITHNLGFSPAAIVALVGTAAALGDAGSPASDSTLGPTAGLNADGQHNHIWDSVVPTFLHYNIPLIIFGWIAAMVL
;
A
#
# COMPACT_ATOMS: atom_id res chain seq x y z
N MET A 1 -7.45 -9.60 -1.20
CA MET A 1 -7.79 -8.17 -1.37
C MET A 1 -6.62 -7.26 -1.03
N ILE A 2 -5.95 -7.47 0.10
CA ILE A 2 -4.71 -6.74 0.44
C ILE A 2 -3.63 -6.95 -0.65
N LEU A 3 -3.35 -8.19 -1.05
CA LEU A 3 -2.34 -8.48 -2.08
C LEU A 3 -2.74 -8.02 -3.50
N SER A 4 -4.02 -8.13 -3.86
CA SER A 4 -4.52 -7.61 -5.14
C SER A 4 -4.51 -6.08 -5.16
N GLY A 5 -4.81 -5.44 -4.02
CA GLY A 5 -4.63 -4.02 -3.80
C GLY A 5 -3.18 -3.63 -3.98
N LEU A 6 -2.25 -4.28 -3.28
CA LEU A 6 -0.80 -4.08 -3.45
C LEU A 6 -0.38 -4.14 -4.93
N PHE A 7 -0.81 -5.15 -5.69
CA PHE A 7 -0.43 -5.25 -7.11
C PHE A 7 -0.94 -4.07 -7.96
N ILE A 8 -2.20 -3.67 -7.79
CA ILE A 8 -2.80 -2.53 -8.50
C ILE A 8 -2.10 -1.23 -8.09
N THR A 9 -1.90 -1.07 -6.79
CA THR A 9 -1.42 0.16 -6.18
C THR A 9 0.08 0.38 -6.40
N LEU A 10 0.89 -0.68 -6.50
CA LEU A 10 2.32 -0.62 -6.85
C LEU A 10 2.53 0.03 -8.22
N GLY A 11 1.63 -0.18 -9.18
CA GLY A 11 1.69 0.47 -10.50
C GLY A 11 1.26 1.94 -10.51
N ILE A 12 0.45 2.36 -9.54
CA ILE A 12 -0.06 3.74 -9.44
C ILE A 12 0.88 4.62 -8.60
N GLY A 13 1.45 4.07 -7.52
CA GLY A 13 2.37 4.81 -6.64
C GLY A 13 1.71 5.92 -5.83
N SER A 14 0.38 5.94 -5.68
CA SER A 14 -0.31 7.01 -4.93
C SER A 14 -1.49 6.49 -4.12
N SER A 15 -1.45 6.71 -2.81
CA SER A 15 -2.57 6.41 -1.91
C SER A 15 -3.86 7.13 -2.33
N PHE A 16 -3.77 8.44 -2.61
CA PHE A 16 -4.93 9.29 -2.90
C PHE A 16 -5.64 8.89 -4.19
N SER A 17 -4.89 8.56 -5.24
CA SER A 17 -5.46 8.10 -6.51
C SER A 17 -6.01 6.69 -6.42
N THR A 18 -5.44 5.84 -5.55
CA THR A 18 -5.82 4.44 -5.51
C THR A 18 -7.09 4.17 -4.69
N ILE A 19 -7.31 4.90 -3.59
CA ILE A 19 -8.48 4.71 -2.72
C ILE A 19 -9.80 4.73 -3.53
N PRO A 20 -10.11 5.75 -4.36
CA PRO A 20 -11.36 5.78 -5.12
C PRO A 20 -11.53 4.58 -6.05
N ILE A 21 -10.44 4.11 -6.66
CA ILE A 21 -10.45 2.99 -7.61
C ILE A 21 -10.74 1.67 -6.88
N ILE A 22 -9.95 1.35 -5.86
CA ILE A 22 -10.10 0.06 -5.16
C ILE A 22 -11.38 0.02 -4.33
N THR A 23 -11.85 1.14 -3.79
CA THR A 23 -13.06 1.19 -2.95
C THR A 23 -14.30 0.74 -3.74
N VAL A 24 -14.45 1.22 -4.98
CA VAL A 24 -15.59 0.87 -5.86
C VAL A 24 -15.62 -0.64 -6.17
N ILE A 25 -14.47 -1.29 -6.23
CA ILE A 25 -14.36 -2.73 -6.51
C ILE A 25 -14.49 -3.54 -5.20
N PHE A 26 -13.77 -3.14 -4.16
CA PHE A 26 -13.53 -3.96 -2.98
C PHE A 26 -14.64 -3.86 -1.94
N VAL A 27 -15.26 -2.69 -1.75
CA VAL A 27 -16.36 -2.51 -0.80
C VAL A 27 -17.55 -3.41 -1.12
N PRO A 28 -18.12 -3.44 -2.34
CA PRO A 28 -19.27 -4.31 -2.61
C PRO A 28 -18.93 -5.79 -2.47
N ILE A 29 -17.72 -6.21 -2.87
CA ILE A 29 -17.29 -7.62 -2.75
C ILE A 29 -17.18 -8.00 -1.26
N THR A 30 -16.47 -7.22 -0.45
CA THR A 30 -16.28 -7.50 0.98
C THR A 30 -17.58 -7.44 1.77
N HIS A 31 -18.47 -6.51 1.41
CA HIS A 31 -19.78 -6.41 2.02
C HIS A 31 -20.62 -7.67 1.76
N ASN A 32 -20.63 -8.18 0.52
CA ASN A 32 -21.31 -9.43 0.18
C ASN A 32 -20.68 -10.66 0.84
N LEU A 33 -19.39 -10.60 1.20
CA LEU A 33 -18.70 -11.63 1.97
C LEU A 33 -18.99 -11.56 3.49
N GLY A 34 -19.83 -10.62 3.94
CA GLY A 34 -20.26 -10.50 5.32
C GLY A 34 -19.31 -9.73 6.25
N PHE A 35 -18.33 -9.00 5.70
CA PHE A 35 -17.42 -8.19 6.50
C PHE A 35 -18.15 -6.97 7.10
N SER A 36 -17.77 -6.59 8.32
CA SER A 36 -18.27 -5.39 8.98
C SER A 36 -17.76 -4.13 8.26
N PRO A 37 -18.46 -2.97 8.36
CA PRO A 37 -17.96 -1.72 7.79
C PRO A 37 -16.54 -1.36 8.28
N ALA A 38 -16.22 -1.66 9.54
CA ALA A 38 -14.89 -1.39 10.10
C ALA A 38 -13.81 -2.29 9.48
N ALA A 39 -14.09 -3.58 9.28
CA ALA A 39 -13.18 -4.48 8.61
C ALA A 39 -12.96 -4.12 7.13
N ILE A 40 -14.01 -3.66 6.44
CA ILE A 40 -13.92 -3.18 5.06
C ILE A 40 -12.99 -1.96 4.96
N VAL A 41 -13.17 -0.98 5.86
CA VAL A 41 -12.30 0.20 5.94
C VAL A 41 -10.85 -0.22 6.23
N ALA A 42 -10.63 -1.16 7.16
CA ALA A 42 -9.29 -1.67 7.45
C ALA A 42 -8.65 -2.33 6.21
N LEU A 43 -9.38 -3.15 5.46
CA LEU A 43 -8.89 -3.79 4.23
C LEU A 43 -8.54 -2.78 3.13
N VAL A 44 -9.45 -1.84 2.85
CA VAL A 44 -9.28 -0.83 1.80
C VAL A 44 -8.16 0.15 2.16
N GLY A 45 -8.12 0.62 3.42
CA GLY A 45 -7.07 1.50 3.91
C GLY A 45 -5.69 0.85 3.88
N THR A 46 -5.58 -0.41 4.31
CA THR A 46 -4.34 -1.19 4.22
C THR A 46 -3.88 -1.32 2.77
N ALA A 47 -4.80 -1.72 1.87
CA ALA A 47 -4.50 -1.87 0.45
C ALA A 47 -4.01 -0.56 -0.20
N ALA A 48 -4.61 0.58 0.14
CA ALA A 48 -4.16 1.88 -0.36
C ALA A 48 -2.77 2.27 0.15
N ALA A 49 -2.53 2.13 1.45
CA ALA A 49 -1.26 2.49 2.08
C ALA A 49 -0.09 1.63 1.56
N LEU A 50 -0.34 0.36 1.24
CA LEU A 50 0.66 -0.54 0.64
C LEU A 50 1.16 -0.11 -0.74
N GLY A 51 0.39 0.69 -1.47
CA GLY A 51 0.81 1.17 -2.78
C GLY A 51 1.69 2.38 -2.77
N ASP A 52 1.50 3.23 -1.76
CA ASP A 52 2.31 4.40 -1.58
C ASP A 52 3.64 4.02 -0.92
N ALA A 53 3.58 3.19 0.12
CA ALA A 53 4.78 2.66 0.72
C ALA A 53 5.40 1.55 -0.16
N GLY A 54 6.64 1.73 -0.60
CA GLY A 54 7.40 0.67 -1.27
C GLY A 54 7.02 0.41 -2.74
N SER A 55 6.24 1.30 -3.38
CA SER A 55 6.17 1.34 -4.84
C SER A 55 7.39 2.09 -5.41
N PRO A 56 8.08 1.56 -6.43
CA PRO A 56 9.10 2.31 -7.18
C PRO A 56 8.56 3.57 -7.88
N ALA A 57 7.25 3.64 -8.10
CA ALA A 57 6.61 4.76 -8.78
C ALA A 57 6.03 5.79 -7.79
N SER A 58 6.13 5.55 -6.47
CA SER A 58 5.49 6.44 -5.51
C SER A 58 6.24 7.74 -5.29
N ASP A 59 5.49 8.84 -5.26
CA ASP A 59 5.99 10.18 -4.89
C ASP A 59 6.66 10.18 -3.51
N SER A 60 6.16 9.36 -2.58
CA SER A 60 6.71 9.22 -1.23
C SER A 60 8.07 8.51 -1.19
N THR A 61 8.42 7.78 -2.26
CA THR A 61 9.74 7.13 -2.41
C THR A 61 10.66 7.91 -3.34
N LEU A 62 10.14 8.44 -4.45
CA LEU A 62 10.90 9.17 -5.46
C LEU A 62 11.41 10.52 -4.92
N GLY A 63 10.58 11.25 -4.18
CA GLY A 63 10.97 12.53 -3.58
C GLY A 63 12.19 12.41 -2.66
N PRO A 64 12.12 11.57 -1.60
CA PRO A 64 13.26 11.35 -0.71
C PRO A 64 14.49 10.74 -1.42
N THR A 65 14.28 9.76 -2.31
CA THR A 65 15.37 9.14 -3.08
C THR A 65 16.15 10.17 -3.89
N ALA A 66 15.45 11.10 -4.55
CA ALA A 66 16.12 12.14 -5.36
C ALA A 66 17.04 13.03 -4.52
N GLY A 67 16.66 13.31 -3.26
CA GLY A 67 17.50 14.04 -2.32
C GLY A 67 18.67 13.20 -1.78
N LEU A 68 18.41 11.93 -1.43
CA LEU A 68 19.44 11.01 -0.94
C LEU A 68 20.49 10.70 -2.01
N ASN A 69 20.11 10.70 -3.29
CA ASN A 69 21.00 10.46 -4.42
C ASN A 69 21.67 11.73 -4.96
N ALA A 70 21.77 12.80 -4.15
CA ALA A 70 22.39 14.06 -4.58
C ALA A 70 23.88 13.88 -4.97
N ASP A 71 24.56 12.89 -4.41
CA ASP A 71 25.96 12.55 -4.68
C ASP A 71 26.14 11.34 -5.62
N GLY A 72 25.04 10.76 -6.11
CA GLY A 72 25.05 9.60 -6.99
C GLY A 72 25.28 8.24 -6.29
N GLN A 73 25.35 8.19 -4.96
CA GLN A 73 25.67 6.97 -4.20
C GLN A 73 24.44 6.20 -3.72
N HIS A 74 23.22 6.71 -3.91
CA HIS A 74 22.01 6.11 -3.37
C HIS A 74 21.20 5.39 -4.44
N ASN A 75 20.95 4.10 -4.25
CA ASN A 75 20.15 3.30 -5.16
C ASN A 75 18.66 3.33 -4.77
N HIS A 76 17.84 3.93 -5.63
CA HIS A 76 16.39 4.00 -5.41
C HIS A 76 15.74 2.66 -5.01
N ILE A 77 16.08 1.58 -5.71
CA ILE A 77 15.45 0.28 -5.50
C ILE A 77 15.98 -0.37 -4.22
N TRP A 78 17.29 -0.49 -4.09
CA TRP A 78 17.92 -1.26 -3.01
C TRP A 78 17.99 -0.51 -1.69
N ASP A 79 18.12 0.82 -1.72
CA ASP A 79 18.32 1.63 -0.52
C ASP A 79 17.04 2.35 -0.07
N SER A 80 15.97 2.35 -0.88
CA SER A 80 14.67 2.93 -0.50
C SER A 80 13.51 1.96 -0.67
N VAL A 81 13.27 1.45 -1.88
CA VAL A 81 12.08 0.62 -2.16
C VAL A 81 12.10 -0.68 -1.37
N VAL A 82 13.19 -1.46 -1.46
CA VAL A 82 13.31 -2.76 -0.78
C VAL A 82 13.23 -2.63 0.75
N PRO A 83 13.97 -1.73 1.42
CA PRO A 83 13.86 -1.54 2.86
C PRO A 83 12.46 -1.14 3.29
N THR A 84 11.79 -0.23 2.55
CA THR A 84 10.41 0.18 2.83
C THR A 84 9.45 -0.99 2.70
N PHE A 85 9.56 -1.78 1.63
CA PHE A 85 8.71 -2.95 1.45
C PHE A 85 8.88 -3.96 2.60
N LEU A 86 10.12 -4.24 3.00
CA LEU A 86 10.40 -5.22 4.05
C LEU A 86 9.94 -4.74 5.44
N HIS A 87 10.22 -3.49 5.80
CA HIS A 87 9.97 -2.99 7.16
C HIS A 87 8.61 -2.32 7.35
N TYR A 88 7.96 -1.88 6.27
CA TYR A 88 6.65 -1.24 6.34
C TYR A 88 5.56 -2.11 5.73
N ASN A 89 5.72 -2.58 4.50
CA ASN A 89 4.65 -3.32 3.82
C ASN A 89 4.39 -4.69 4.43
N ILE A 90 5.42 -5.44 4.83
CA ILE A 90 5.21 -6.75 5.47
C ILE A 90 4.41 -6.61 6.78
N PRO A 91 4.80 -5.75 7.74
CA PRO A 91 3.98 -5.51 8.93
C PRO A 91 2.57 -5.01 8.59
N LEU A 92 2.44 -4.09 7.64
CA LEU A 92 1.15 -3.52 7.25
C LEU A 92 0.20 -4.57 6.68
N ILE A 93 0.69 -5.51 5.86
CA ILE A 93 -0.08 -6.67 5.37
C ILE A 93 -0.57 -7.51 6.55
N ILE A 94 0.31 -7.83 7.49
CA ILE A 94 0.00 -8.68 8.65
C ILE A 94 -1.06 -8.01 9.53
N PHE A 95 -0.84 -6.77 9.94
CA PHE A 95 -1.75 -6.06 10.83
C PHE A 95 -3.06 -5.69 10.15
N GLY A 96 -3.04 -5.34 8.86
CA GLY A 96 -4.27 -5.09 8.09
C GLY A 96 -5.12 -6.35 7.93
N TRP A 97 -4.50 -7.51 7.77
CA TRP A 97 -5.22 -8.78 7.79
C TRP A 97 -5.81 -9.08 9.17
N ILE A 98 -5.03 -8.93 10.25
CA ILE A 98 -5.52 -9.13 11.61
C ILE A 98 -6.70 -8.19 11.91
N ALA A 99 -6.60 -6.91 11.57
CA ALA A 99 -7.66 -5.93 11.76
C ALA A 99 -8.95 -6.35 11.03
N ALA A 100 -8.84 -6.83 9.79
CA ALA A 100 -9.98 -7.29 9.02
C ALA A 100 -10.66 -8.56 9.59
N MET A 101 -9.93 -9.37 10.36
CA MET A 101 -10.46 -10.58 10.98
C MET A 101 -11.11 -10.34 12.34
N VAL A 102 -10.79 -9.21 13.01
CA VAL A 102 -11.22 -8.92 14.39
C VAL A 102 -12.34 -7.87 14.45
N LEU A 103 -12.39 -6.96 13.47
CA LEU A 103 -13.41 -5.90 13.37
C LEU A 103 -14.68 -6.38 12.65
#